data_AF-A0A5D6VGN1-F1
#
_entry.id   AF-A0A5D6VGN1-F1
#
_cell.length_a   1.000
_cell.length_b   1.000
_cell.length_c   1.000
_cell.angle_alpha   90.00
_cell.angle_beta   90.00
_cell.angle_gamma   90.00
#
_symmetry.space_group_name_H-M   'P 1'
#
loop_
_entity.id
_entity.type
_entity.pdbx_description
1 polymer ?
#
loop_
_entity_poly.entity_id
_entity_poly.type
_entity_poly.pdbx_seq_one_letter_code
_entity_poly.pdbx_strand_id
1 'polypeptide(L)'
;MRTFSIVVALLIGLSGLLPACTSSPNPAEQVAAAEQRVLASHDSLMARMDQLYSRRQQLQALPAADSAGAAARRRALLAAESAMMGWMHQYRKPADTVAPARQLAYFARQQQRIDSVGLLMNSSLDSAQALLPAAPAAATPSSL
;
A
#
# COMPACT_ATOMS: atom_id res chain seq x y z
N MET A 1 -28.86 -34.62 -51.25
CA MET A 1 -30.27 -34.55 -50.82
C MET A 1 -30.50 -35.59 -49.74
N ARG A 2 -30.65 -35.16 -48.48
CA ARG A 2 -31.11 -35.97 -47.35
C ARG A 2 -31.39 -35.05 -46.15
N THR A 3 -32.58 -35.23 -45.61
CA THR A 3 -33.35 -34.48 -44.60
C THR A 3 -32.75 -34.49 -43.20
N PHE A 4 -32.97 -33.42 -42.40
CA PHE A 4 -33.04 -33.53 -40.94
C PHE A 4 -34.12 -32.58 -40.36
N SER A 5 -35.18 -33.21 -39.85
CA SER A 5 -36.18 -32.65 -38.94
C SER A 5 -35.66 -32.63 -37.50
N ILE A 6 -36.46 -32.01 -36.60
CA ILE A 6 -36.52 -32.11 -35.12
C ILE A 6 -35.88 -30.88 -34.43
N VAL A 7 -36.64 -29.84 -34.06
CA VAL A 7 -37.57 -29.71 -32.90
C VAL A 7 -36.83 -29.57 -31.57
N VAL A 8 -37.16 -28.47 -30.87
CA VAL A 8 -36.90 -28.15 -29.44
C VAL A 8 -35.49 -27.69 -29.06
N ALA A 9 -35.38 -26.40 -28.76
CA ALA A 9 -34.92 -25.95 -27.44
C ALA A 9 -35.25 -24.46 -27.27
N LEU A 10 -36.43 -24.23 -26.70
CA LEU A 10 -36.84 -23.04 -25.99
C LEU A 10 -35.76 -22.70 -24.93
N LEU A 11 -34.87 -21.76 -25.22
CA LEU A 11 -34.07 -21.09 -24.19
C LEU A 11 -34.44 -19.61 -24.22
N ILE A 12 -35.54 -19.34 -23.51
CA ILE A 12 -35.90 -18.03 -22.98
C ILE A 12 -34.69 -17.57 -22.16
N GLY A 13 -33.84 -16.77 -22.81
CA GLY A 13 -32.75 -16.05 -22.17
C GLY A 13 -33.34 -15.00 -21.24
N LEU A 14 -33.75 -15.43 -20.06
CA LEU A 14 -34.05 -14.60 -18.91
C LEU A 14 -32.72 -13.96 -18.44
N SER A 15 -32.24 -12.99 -19.22
CA SER A 15 -31.20 -12.06 -18.79
C SER A 15 -31.81 -11.24 -17.66
N GLY A 16 -31.63 -11.74 -16.43
CA GLY A 16 -31.97 -11.02 -15.23
C GLY A 16 -31.32 -9.66 -15.27
N LEU A 17 -32.16 -8.61 -15.32
CA LEU A 17 -31.78 -7.29 -14.91
C LEU A 17 -31.32 -7.40 -13.45
N LEU A 18 -30.01 -7.47 -13.23
CA LEU A 18 -29.45 -7.13 -11.92
C LEU A 18 -29.79 -5.65 -11.70
N PRO A 19 -30.55 -5.29 -10.65
CA PRO A 19 -30.68 -3.91 -10.28
C PRO A 19 -29.30 -3.48 -9.80
N ALA A 20 -28.56 -2.76 -10.64
CA ALA A 20 -27.43 -1.97 -10.18
C ALA A 20 -28.02 -0.90 -9.25
N CYS A 21 -28.17 -1.21 -7.97
CA CYS A 21 -28.46 -0.24 -6.93
C CYS A 21 -27.25 0.70 -6.83
N THR A 22 -27.21 1.72 -7.68
CA THR A 22 -26.24 2.81 -7.61
C THR A 22 -26.71 3.78 -6.53
N SER A 23 -26.66 3.36 -5.27
CA SER A 23 -26.79 4.26 -4.14
C SER A 23 -25.53 5.12 -4.08
N SER A 24 -25.63 6.40 -4.46
CA SER A 24 -24.51 7.33 -4.29
C SER A 24 -24.18 7.43 -2.80
N PRO A 25 -22.92 7.22 -2.38
CA PRO A 25 -22.57 7.22 -0.96
C PRO A 25 -22.93 8.55 -0.32
N ASN A 26 -23.54 8.50 0.87
CA ASN A 26 -23.86 9.71 1.60
C ASN A 26 -22.55 10.37 2.11
N PRO A 27 -22.58 11.66 2.52
CA PRO A 27 -21.35 12.36 2.94
C PRO A 27 -20.59 11.68 4.09
N ALA A 28 -21.28 11.01 5.02
CA ALA A 28 -20.64 10.32 6.13
C ALA A 28 -19.88 9.06 5.66
N GLU A 29 -20.46 8.29 4.74
CA GLU A 29 -19.81 7.14 4.12
C GLU A 29 -18.57 7.55 3.31
N GLN A 30 -18.64 8.68 2.59
CA GLN A 30 -17.49 9.21 1.84
C GLN A 30 -16.33 9.60 2.78
N VAL A 31 -16.65 10.24 3.91
CA VAL A 31 -15.66 10.60 4.93
C VAL A 31 -15.02 9.35 5.53
N ALA A 32 -15.82 8.35 5.92
CA ALA A 32 -15.33 7.09 6.48
C ALA A 32 -14.41 6.35 5.49
N ALA A 33 -14.79 6.28 4.21
CA ALA A 33 -13.97 5.67 3.18
C ALA A 33 -12.65 6.43 2.96
N ALA A 34 -12.66 7.76 3.04
CA ALA A 34 -11.45 8.57 2.93
C ALA A 34 -10.51 8.36 4.13
N GLU A 35 -11.03 8.31 5.35
CA GLU A 35 -10.27 7.98 6.56
C GLU A 35 -9.65 6.58 6.45
N GLN A 36 -10.47 5.58 6.08
CA GLN A 36 -10.01 4.20 5.93
C GLN A 36 -8.87 4.08 4.92
N ARG A 37 -8.92 4.80 3.79
CA ARG A 37 -7.85 4.76 2.78
C ARG A 37 -6.51 5.28 3.35
N VAL A 38 -6.56 6.37 4.10
CA VAL A 38 -5.38 6.95 4.73
C VAL A 38 -4.78 5.96 5.75
N LEU A 39 -5.63 5.37 6.58
CA LEU A 39 -5.19 4.41 7.60
C LEU A 39 -4.69 3.09 7.02
N ALA A 40 -5.31 2.58 5.94
CA ALA A 40 -4.81 1.42 5.22
C ALA A 40 -3.41 1.67 4.64
N SER A 41 -3.16 2.90 4.14
CA SER A 41 -1.83 3.30 3.66
C SER A 41 -0.82 3.29 4.82
N HIS A 42 -1.18 3.86 5.97
CA HIS A 42 -0.39 3.80 7.20
C HIS A 42 -0.05 2.36 7.60
N ASP A 43 -1.05 1.47 7.68
CA ASP A 43 -0.86 0.09 8.14
C ASP A 43 0.09 -0.67 7.19
N SER A 44 -0.08 -0.47 5.88
CA SER A 44 0.80 -1.07 4.86
C SER A 44 2.25 -0.61 4.96
N LEU A 45 2.48 0.63 5.41
CA LEU A 45 3.81 1.19 5.61
C LEU A 45 4.42 0.70 6.92
N MET A 46 3.61 0.66 7.99
CA MET A 46 4.01 0.14 9.29
C MET A 46 4.43 -1.33 9.22
N ALA A 47 3.74 -2.15 8.43
CA ALA A 47 4.12 -3.54 8.18
C ALA A 47 5.52 -3.71 7.55
N ARG A 48 6.10 -2.65 6.99
CA ARG A 48 7.42 -2.64 6.33
C ARG A 48 8.50 -1.94 7.16
N MET A 49 8.18 -1.45 8.35
CA MET A 49 9.16 -0.79 9.23
C MET A 49 10.29 -1.73 9.67
N ASP A 50 9.97 -2.99 9.93
CA ASP A 50 10.99 -4.01 10.28
C ASP A 50 11.96 -4.25 9.12
N GLN A 51 11.48 -4.13 7.87
CA GLN A 51 12.33 -4.23 6.69
C GLN A 51 13.32 -3.07 6.62
N LEU A 52 12.88 -1.83 6.89
CA LEU A 52 13.78 -0.67 6.97
C LEU A 52 14.88 -0.90 8.01
N TYR A 53 14.48 -1.29 9.22
CA TYR A 53 15.41 -1.57 10.32
C TYR A 53 16.43 -2.67 9.95
N SER A 54 15.94 -3.80 9.43
CA SER A 54 16.78 -4.94 9.04
C SER A 54 17.79 -4.57 7.96
N ARG A 55 17.39 -3.79 6.95
CA ARG A 55 18.29 -3.30 5.90
C ARG A 55 19.36 -2.35 6.46
N ARG A 56 19.03 -1.52 7.46
CA ARG A 56 20.06 -0.68 8.13
C ARG A 56 21.11 -1.51 8.85
N GLN A 57 20.71 -2.59 9.52
CA GLN A 57 21.64 -3.49 10.20
C GLN A 57 22.54 -4.21 9.20
N GLN A 58 21.98 -4.70 8.10
CA GLN A 58 22.76 -5.35 7.03
C GLN A 58 23.79 -4.39 6.42
N LEU A 59 23.39 -3.14 6.13
CA LEU A 59 24.32 -2.12 5.63
C LEU A 59 25.41 -1.75 6.65
N GLN A 60 25.12 -1.85 7.95
CA GLN A 60 26.11 -1.60 9.01
C GLN A 60 27.14 -2.72 9.13
N ALA A 61 26.78 -3.94 8.75
CA ALA A 61 27.66 -5.10 8.76
C ALA A 61 28.59 -5.18 7.53
N LEU A 62 28.47 -4.27 6.56
CA LEU A 62 29.30 -4.27 5.36
C LEU A 62 30.75 -3.87 5.65
N PRO A 63 31.72 -4.38 4.88
CA PRO A 63 33.13 -4.02 5.02
C PRO A 63 33.39 -2.52 4.83
N ALA A 64 34.49 -2.01 5.41
CA ALA A 64 34.85 -0.60 5.37
C ALA A 64 35.07 -0.02 3.95
N ALA A 65 35.41 -0.86 2.97
CA ALA A 65 35.54 -0.46 1.57
C ALA A 65 34.23 0.09 0.98
N ASP A 66 33.08 -0.34 1.50
CA ASP A 66 31.74 0.09 1.06
C ASP A 66 31.13 1.17 1.97
N SER A 67 31.92 1.72 2.90
CA SER A 67 31.42 2.52 4.03
C SER A 67 30.69 3.80 3.64
N ALA A 68 31.13 4.51 2.60
CA ALA A 68 30.50 5.77 2.19
C ALA A 68 29.11 5.53 1.57
N GLY A 69 29.00 4.57 0.64
CA GLY A 69 27.74 4.20 -0.01
C GLY A 69 26.74 3.58 0.97
N ALA A 70 27.23 2.74 1.89
CA ALA A 70 26.43 2.15 2.96
C ALA A 70 25.93 3.20 3.95
N ALA A 71 26.78 4.17 4.34
CA ALA A 71 26.38 5.26 5.24
C ALA A 71 25.28 6.13 4.62
N ALA A 72 25.38 6.47 3.33
CA ALA A 72 24.35 7.24 2.64
C ALA A 72 22.98 6.51 2.64
N ARG A 73 22.97 5.22 2.30
CA ARG A 73 21.74 4.40 2.29
C ARG A 73 21.15 4.20 3.68
N ARG A 74 21.98 4.03 4.72
CA ARG A 74 21.52 3.99 6.12
C ARG A 74 20.83 5.27 6.54
N ARG A 75 21.34 6.44 6.12
CA ARG A 75 20.69 7.73 6.39
C ARG A 75 19.35 7.85 5.65
N ALA A 76 19.26 7.39 4.40
CA ALA A 76 18.00 7.38 3.66
C ALA A 76 16.93 6.52 4.35
N LEU A 77 17.29 5.31 4.80
CA LEU A 77 16.39 4.44 5.57
C LEU A 77 15.94 5.11 6.88
N LEU A 78 16.86 5.74 7.63
CA LEU A 78 16.52 6.52 8.83
C LEU A 78 15.57 7.68 8.55
N ALA A 79 15.77 8.40 7.45
CA ALA A 79 14.90 9.49 7.04
C ALA A 79 13.49 8.97 6.71
N ALA A 80 13.38 7.80 6.07
CA ALA A 80 12.10 7.15 5.79
C ALA A 80 11.37 6.72 7.08
N GLU A 81 12.08 6.09 8.03
CA GLU A 81 11.54 5.77 9.36
C GLU A 81 11.03 7.03 10.08
N SER A 82 11.85 8.08 10.09
CA SER A 82 11.50 9.36 10.73
C SER A 82 10.31 10.05 10.06
N ALA A 83 10.18 9.97 8.73
CA ALA A 83 9.06 10.54 8.01
C ALA A 83 7.73 9.85 8.37
N MET A 84 7.73 8.51 8.49
CA MET A 84 6.57 7.75 8.94
C MET A 84 6.17 8.11 10.38
N MET A 85 7.14 8.15 11.29
CA MET A 85 6.89 8.57 12.67
C MET A 85 6.40 10.03 12.73
N GLY A 86 7.00 10.93 11.96
CA GLY A 86 6.59 12.33 11.87
C GLY A 86 5.15 12.48 11.35
N TRP A 87 4.75 11.68 10.36
CA TRP A 87 3.36 11.62 9.91
C TRP A 87 2.42 11.19 11.04
N MET A 88 2.74 10.10 11.76
CA MET A 88 1.93 9.60 12.88
C MET A 88 1.77 10.65 13.99
N HIS A 89 2.86 11.35 14.32
CA HIS A 89 2.84 12.39 15.35
C HIS A 89 1.98 13.60 14.96
N GLN A 90 1.79 13.85 13.67
CA GLN A 90 1.03 14.99 13.14
C GLN A 90 -0.39 14.63 12.71
N TYR A 91 -0.69 13.35 12.47
CA TYR A 91 -2.03 12.89 12.15
C TYR A 91 -3.00 13.16 13.31
N ARG A 92 -4.14 13.75 13.01
CA ARG A 92 -5.20 14.08 13.98
C ARG A 92 -6.54 13.88 13.29
N LYS A 93 -7.30 12.89 13.73
CA LYS A 93 -8.67 12.70 13.26
C LYS A 93 -9.48 13.99 13.52
N PRO A 94 -10.12 14.59 12.49
CA PRO A 94 -11.02 15.71 12.70
C PRO A 94 -12.17 15.32 13.62
N ALA A 95 -12.67 16.27 14.43
CA ALA A 95 -13.87 16.02 15.24
C ALA A 95 -15.10 15.80 14.34
N ASP A 96 -16.05 14.99 14.80
CA ASP A 96 -17.27 14.67 14.03
C ASP A 96 -18.15 15.91 13.77
N THR A 97 -17.97 16.98 14.55
CA THR A 97 -18.63 18.28 14.38
C THR A 97 -18.10 19.08 13.19
N VAL A 98 -16.96 18.70 12.60
CA VAL A 98 -16.40 19.36 11.42
C VAL A 98 -17.25 19.04 10.19
N ALA A 99 -17.57 20.04 9.38
CA ALA A 99 -18.35 19.83 8.15
C ALA A 99 -17.71 18.76 7.23
N PRO A 100 -18.50 17.83 6.64
CA PRO A 100 -17.96 16.72 5.84
C PRO A 100 -16.99 17.15 4.73
N ALA A 101 -17.28 18.25 4.02
CA ALA A 101 -16.37 18.78 2.99
C ALA A 101 -14.98 19.14 3.52
N ARG A 102 -14.88 19.66 4.75
CA ARG A 102 -13.61 19.98 5.40
C ARG A 102 -12.88 18.72 5.86
N GLN A 103 -13.61 17.70 6.33
CA GLN A 103 -13.04 16.40 6.68
C GLN A 103 -12.46 15.71 5.44
N LEU A 104 -13.20 15.67 4.33
CA LEU A 104 -12.75 15.13 3.04
C LEU A 104 -11.48 15.84 2.56
N ALA A 105 -11.45 17.17 2.61
CA ALA A 105 -10.26 17.93 2.25
C ALA A 105 -9.05 17.64 3.16
N TYR A 106 -9.29 17.40 4.46
CA TYR A 106 -8.24 16.98 5.39
C TYR A 106 -7.67 15.60 5.01
N PHE A 107 -8.54 14.60 4.81
CA PHE A 107 -8.09 13.25 4.47
C PHE A 107 -7.41 13.19 3.10
N ALA A 108 -7.86 13.98 2.12
CA ALA A 108 -7.15 14.11 0.84
C ALA A 108 -5.69 14.61 1.02
N ARG A 109 -5.47 15.61 1.87
CA ARG A 109 -4.11 16.07 2.20
C ARG A 109 -3.32 15.02 2.97
N GLN A 110 -3.94 14.31 3.91
CA GLN A 110 -3.23 13.24 4.63
C GLN A 110 -2.86 12.09 3.70
N GLN A 111 -3.69 11.77 2.72
CA GLN A 111 -3.41 10.78 1.68
C GLN A 111 -2.15 11.16 0.90
N GLN A 112 -2.09 12.39 0.36
CA GLN A 112 -0.90 12.86 -0.37
C GLN A 112 0.38 12.79 0.47
N ARG A 113 0.27 13.08 1.77
CA ARG A 113 1.40 13.01 2.70
C ARG A 113 1.86 11.58 2.95
N ILE A 114 0.93 10.66 3.22
CA ILE A 114 1.28 9.26 3.47
C ILE A 114 1.78 8.57 2.18
N ASP A 115 1.28 8.96 1.01
CA ASP A 115 1.79 8.50 -0.29
C ASP A 115 3.25 8.95 -0.49
N SER A 116 3.58 10.19 -0.12
CA SER A 116 4.95 10.72 -0.19
C SER A 116 5.90 9.97 0.75
N VAL A 117 5.44 9.62 1.95
CA VAL A 117 6.19 8.74 2.87
C VAL A 117 6.40 7.37 2.23
N GLY A 118 5.39 6.80 1.58
CA GLY A 118 5.48 5.53 0.87
C GLY A 118 6.51 5.53 -0.25
N LEU A 119 6.55 6.58 -1.07
CA LEU A 119 7.56 6.74 -2.12
C LEU A 119 8.98 6.80 -1.52
N LEU A 120 9.17 7.58 -0.45
CA LEU A 120 10.46 7.67 0.24
C LEU A 120 10.90 6.31 0.80
N MET A 121 9.99 5.58 1.46
CA MET A 121 10.27 4.23 1.99
C MET A 121 10.68 3.27 0.87
N ASN A 122 9.92 3.22 -0.23
CA ASN A 122 10.22 2.36 -1.38
C ASN A 122 11.60 2.69 -1.96
N SER A 123 11.86 3.96 -2.26
CA SER A 123 13.15 4.38 -2.84
C SER A 123 14.34 4.08 -1.92
N SER A 124 14.15 4.18 -0.59
CA SER A 124 15.19 3.92 0.39
C SER A 124 15.49 2.42 0.50
N LEU A 125 14.45 1.59 0.44
CA LEU A 125 14.56 0.13 0.40
C LEU A 125 15.23 -0.34 -0.88
N ASP A 126 14.83 0.17 -2.04
CA ASP A 126 15.40 -0.17 -3.34
C ASP A 126 16.87 0.23 -3.42
N SER A 127 17.21 1.43 -2.95
CA SER A 127 18.59 1.90 -2.89
C SER A 127 19.45 1.04 -1.98
N ALA A 128 18.93 0.63 -0.82
CA ALA A 128 19.62 -0.28 0.09
C ALA A 128 19.83 -1.66 -0.55
N GLN A 129 18.82 -2.20 -1.23
CA GLN A 129 18.87 -3.49 -1.90
C GLN A 129 19.94 -3.53 -3.01
N ALA A 130 20.18 -2.40 -3.70
CA ALA A 130 21.19 -2.32 -4.76
C ALA A 130 22.64 -2.50 -4.26
N LEU A 131 22.89 -2.34 -2.96
CA LEU A 131 24.23 -2.49 -2.36
C LEU A 131 24.35 -3.80 -1.56
N LEU A 132 23.22 -4.37 -1.16
CA LEU A 132 23.20 -5.64 -0.45
C LEU A 132 23.20 -6.81 -1.45
N PRO A 133 23.97 -7.88 -1.21
CA PRO A 133 23.84 -9.08 -2.01
C PRO A 133 22.40 -9.58 -1.95
N ALA A 134 21.91 -10.15 -3.05
CA ALA A 134 20.61 -10.81 -3.05
C ALA A 134 20.58 -11.83 -1.92
N ALA A 135 19.57 -11.76 -1.04
CA ALA A 135 19.39 -12.81 -0.04
C ALA A 135 19.31 -14.15 -0.78
N PRO A 136 19.98 -15.22 -0.33
CA PRO A 136 19.79 -16.52 -0.93
C PRO A 136 18.29 -16.82 -0.88
N ALA A 137 17.69 -17.05 -2.05
CA ALA A 137 16.30 -17.46 -2.15
C ALA A 137 16.09 -18.60 -1.15
N ALA A 138 15.14 -18.44 -0.23
CA ALA A 138 14.86 -19.39 0.82
C ALA A 138 14.89 -20.81 0.22
N ALA A 139 15.86 -21.61 0.67
CA ALA A 139 16.05 -22.96 0.19
C ALA A 139 14.71 -23.67 0.26
N THR A 140 14.16 -24.02 -0.92
CA THR A 140 13.00 -24.90 -1.01
C THR A 140 13.34 -26.15 -0.22
N PRO A 141 12.58 -26.52 0.83
CA PRO A 141 12.79 -27.79 1.50
C PRO A 141 12.47 -28.87 0.48
N SER A 142 13.50 -29.51 -0.07
CA SER A 142 13.36 -30.79 -0.76
C SER A 142 12.91 -31.79 0.28
N SER A 143 11.61 -32.04 0.31
CA SER A 143 11.00 -33.16 1.03
C SER A 143 11.56 -34.46 0.47
N LEU A 144 12.27 -35.20 1.33
CA LEU A 144 12.61 -36.61 1.18
C LEU A 144 11.36 -37.47 1.43
#